data_AF-A0A965FQD4-F1
#
_entry.id   AF-A0A965FQD4-F1
#
_cell.length_a   1.000
_cell.length_b   1.000
_cell.length_c   1.000
_cell.angle_alpha   90.00
_cell.angle_beta   90.00
_cell.angle_gamma   90.00
#
_symmetry.space_group_name_H-M   'P 1'
#
loop_
_entity.id
_entity.type
_entity.pdbx_description
1 polymer ?
#
loop_
_entity_poly.entity_id
_entity_poly.type
_entity_poly.pdbx_seq_one_letter_code
_entity_poly.pdbx_strand_id
1 'polypeptide(L)' 'MNRTVITRVTETEFQTEDGRTVPHPVPFPKDGVPSVEEFQKWYDHWHAVFDAEGLLDEYAVGNLQRHLSRRKGSDVKE' A
#
# COMPACT_ATOMS: atom_id res chain seq x y z
N MET A 1 17.18 -1.89 6.09
CA MET A 1 16.64 -0.97 5.05
C MET A 1 16.15 0.30 5.74
N ASN A 2 16.29 1.47 5.11
CA ASN A 2 15.92 2.75 5.71
C ASN A 2 14.41 2.79 5.90
N ARG A 3 13.96 3.13 7.12
CA ARG A 3 12.54 3.22 7.45
C ARG A 3 11.91 4.37 6.67
N THR A 4 10.94 4.07 5.80
CA THR A 4 10.16 5.12 5.13
C THR A 4 9.27 5.81 6.16
N VAL A 5 9.58 7.07 6.46
CA VAL A 5 8.78 7.92 7.34
C VAL A 5 7.74 8.65 6.50
N ILE A 6 6.48 8.59 6.93
CA ILE A 6 5.37 9.32 6.33
C ILE A 6 5.27 10.66 7.04
N THR A 7 5.35 11.75 6.28
CA THR A 7 5.31 13.12 6.82
C THR A 7 3.93 13.75 6.68
N ARG A 8 3.16 13.33 5.67
CA ARG A 8 1.81 13.84 5.43
C ARG A 8 0.92 12.77 4.83
N VAL A 9 -0.32 12.72 5.28
CA VAL A 9 -1.38 11.87 4.71
C VAL A 9 -2.57 12.76 4.40
N THR A 10 -3.16 12.55 3.24
CA THR A 10 -4.37 13.23 2.78
C THR A 10 -5.37 12.20 2.27
N GLU A 11 -6.55 12.64 1.85
CA GLU A 11 -7.58 11.76 1.29
C GLU A 11 -7.06 10.98 0.07
N THR A 12 -6.31 11.65 -0.80
CA THR A 12 -5.95 11.15 -2.13
C THR A 12 -4.48 10.81 -2.29
N GLU A 13 -3.63 11.18 -1.34
CA GLU A 13 -2.18 11.01 -1.46
C GLU A 13 -1.47 11.04 -0.10
N PHE A 14 -0.26 10.49 -0.05
CA PHE A 14 0.63 10.60 1.09
C PHE A 14 2.03 11.00 0.66
N GLN A 15 2.72 11.72 1.53
CA GLN A 15 4.09 12.17 1.34
C GLN A 15 5.01 11.47 2.33
N THR A 16 6.17 11.08 1.82
CA THR A 16 7.26 10.47 2.58
C THR A 16 8.36 11.51 2.86
N GLU A 17 9.15 11.28 3.90
CA GLU A 17 10.31 12.12 4.25
C GLU A 17 11.36 12.18 3.13
N ASP A 18 11.43 11.14 2.29
CA ASP A 18 12.27 11.10 1.09
C ASP A 18 11.81 12.10 0.00
N GLY A 19 10.73 12.85 0.25
CA GLY A 19 10.14 13.80 -0.68
C GLY A 19 9.24 13.16 -1.74
N ARG A 20 8.99 11.86 -1.65
CA ARG A 20 8.09 11.16 -2.60
C ARG A 20 6.65 11.34 -2.16
N THR A 21 5.82 11.84 -3.08
CA THR A 21 4.37 11.89 -2.94
C THR A 21 3.76 10.76 -3.75
N VAL A 22 2.97 9.91 -3.11
CA VAL A 22 2.33 8.75 -3.71
C VAL A 22 0.81 8.92 -3.64
N PRO A 23 0.10 8.87 -4.78
CA PRO A 23 -1.35 8.92 -4.77
C PRO A 23 -1.94 7.61 -4.24
N HIS A 24 -3.02 7.72 -3.48
CA HIS A 24 -3.82 6.58 -3.06
C HIS A 24 -4.58 6.03 -4.27
N PRO A 25 -4.53 4.71 -4.53
CA PRO A 25 -5.33 4.08 -5.58
C PRO A 25 -6.83 4.13 -5.27
N VAL A 26 -7.19 4.20 -3.99
CA VAL A 26 -8.56 4.40 -3.51
C VAL A 26 -8.54 5.57 -2.53
N PRO A 27 -9.27 6.66 -2.81
CA PRO A 27 -9.31 7.80 -1.90
C PRO A 27 -9.96 7.41 -0.57
N PHE A 28 -9.41 7.93 0.53
CA PHE A 28 -10.06 7.80 1.83
C PHE A 28 -11.36 8.63 1.86
N PRO A 29 -12.39 8.17 2.59
CA PRO A 29 -13.55 8.99 2.85
C PRO A 29 -13.14 10.24 3.67
N LYS A 30 -13.80 11.38 3.41
CA LYS A 30 -13.50 12.70 4.03
C LYS A 30 -13.33 12.68 5.54
N ASP A 31 -14.14 11.88 6.23
CA ASP A 31 -14.14 11.76 7.70
C ASP A 31 -13.32 10.57 8.22
N GLY A 32 -12.63 9.83 7.33
CA GLY A 32 -11.88 8.62 7.66
C GLY A 32 -10.42 8.67 7.22
N VAL A 33 -9.86 9.87 7.03
CA VAL A 33 -8.42 10.02 6.78
C VAL A 33 -7.68 9.68 8.08
N PRO A 34 -6.84 8.63 8.07
CA PRO A 34 -6.07 8.25 9.26
C PRO A 34 -5.02 9.32 9.60
N SER A 35 -4.68 9.42 10.87
CA SER A 35 -3.56 10.28 11.28
C SER A 35 -2.24 9.75 10.73
N VAL A 36 -1.23 10.63 10.59
CA VAL A 36 0.10 10.24 10.08
C VAL A 36 0.69 9.07 10.88
N GLU A 37 0.54 9.08 12.20
CA GLU A 37 1.04 8.00 13.07
C GLU A 37 0.31 6.66 12.86
N GLU A 38 -1.00 6.71 12.62
CA GLU A 38 -1.80 5.51 12.36
C GLU A 38 -1.45 4.91 11.01
N PHE A 39 -1.35 5.77 9.99
CA PHE A 39 -0.94 5.37 8.66
C PHE A 39 0.49 4.83 8.66
N GLN A 40 1.40 5.43 9.45
CA GLN A 40 2.77 4.92 9.61
C GLN A 40 2.77 3.50 10.17
N LYS A 41 1.93 3.18 11.17
CA LYS A 41 1.83 1.81 11.70
C LYS A 41 1.33 0.83 10.65
N TRP A 42 0.34 1.23 9.84
CA TRP A 42 -0.15 0.39 8.74
C TRP A 42 0.92 0.19 7.68
N TYR A 43 1.62 1.25 7.29
CA TYR A 43 2.70 1.19 6.33
C TYR A 43 3.82 0.27 6.82
N ASP A 44 4.28 0.44 8.06
CA ASP A 44 5.32 -0.37 8.69
C ASP A 44 4.92 -1.86 8.76
N HIS A 45 3.67 -2.13 9.16
CA HIS A 45 3.12 -3.49 9.21
C HIS A 45 3.09 -4.15 7.82
N TRP A 46 2.48 -3.49 6.83
CA TRP A 46 2.40 -4.03 5.47
C TRP A 46 3.77 -4.14 4.84
N HIS A 47 4.66 -3.17 5.06
CA HIS A 47 6.04 -3.22 4.59
C HIS A 47 6.76 -4.44 5.17
N ALA A 48 6.61 -4.73 6.47
CA ALA A 48 7.18 -5.94 7.07
C ALA A 48 6.60 -7.23 6.47
N VAL A 49 5.30 -7.27 6.18
CA VAL A 49 4.65 -8.41 5.51
C VAL A 49 5.20 -8.60 4.09
N PHE A 50 5.31 -7.52 3.31
CA PHE A 50 5.84 -7.58 1.95
C PHE A 50 7.33 -7.92 1.91
N ASP A 51 8.11 -7.43 2.89
CA ASP A 51 9.53 -7.77 3.07
C ASP A 51 9.70 -9.26 3.38
N ALA A 52 8.93 -9.78 4.33
CA ALA A 52 8.95 -11.20 4.71
C ALA A 52 8.55 -12.13 3.56
N GLU A 53 7.62 -11.69 2.71
CA GLU A 53 7.20 -12.41 1.49
C GLU A 53 8.20 -12.24 0.32
N GLY A 54 9.26 -11.43 0.48
CA GLY A 54 10.23 -11.14 -0.57
C GLY A 54 9.64 -10.35 -1.75
N LEU A 55 8.49 -9.70 -1.55
CA LEU A 55 7.77 -8.94 -2.58
C LEU A 55 8.31 -7.51 -2.77
N LEU A 56 9.28 -7.11 -1.94
CA LEU A 56 9.98 -5.83 -2.05
C LEU A 56 11.28 -5.93 -2.86
N ASP A 57 11.78 -7.14 -3.09
CA ASP A 57 12.94 -7.39 -3.95
C ASP A 57 12.43 -7.68 -5.37
N GLU A 58 12.89 -6.90 -6.35
CA GLU A 58 12.44 -6.84 -7.75
C GLU A 58 11.11 -6.08 -8.04
N TYR A 59 11.24 -4.83 -8.54
CA TYR A 59 10.24 -4.02 -9.26
C TYR A 59 9.16 -3.29 -8.43
N ALA A 60 9.21 -1.95 -8.40
CA ALA A 60 8.65 -1.09 -9.45
C ALA A 60 7.16 -1.38 -9.74
N VAL A 61 6.30 -0.53 -9.17
CA VAL A 61 5.03 -0.02 -9.72
C VAL A 61 4.54 -0.77 -10.97
N GLY A 62 3.87 -1.92 -10.83
CA GLY A 62 3.35 -2.60 -12.02
C GLY A 62 2.57 -3.89 -11.88
N ASN A 63 2.67 -4.65 -10.77
CA ASN A 63 2.20 -6.05 -10.80
C ASN A 63 1.16 -6.45 -9.74
N LEU A 64 0.55 -5.51 -9.00
CA LEU A 64 -0.54 -5.82 -8.06
C LEU A 64 -1.84 -6.29 -8.79
N GLN A 65 -1.91 -6.14 -10.12
CA GLN A 65 -3.04 -6.63 -10.92
C GLN A 65 -3.09 -8.18 -11.00
N ARG A 66 -1.96 -8.88 -10.83
CA ARG A 66 -1.88 -10.33 -11.15
C ARG A 66 -2.37 -11.24 -10.02
N HIS A 67 -2.34 -10.78 -8.77
CA HIS A 67 -2.67 -11.64 -7.61
C HIS A 67 -4.18 -11.71 -7.30
N LEU A 68 -4.96 -10.69 -7.68
CA LEU A 68 -6.41 -10.65 -7.43
C LEU A 68 -7.22 -11.48 -8.44
N SER A 69 -6.69 -11.77 -9.64
CA SER A 69 -7.39 -12.59 -10.63
C SER A 69 -7.37 -14.09 -10.34
N ARG A 70 -6.54 -14.59 -9.41
CA ARG A 70 -6.45 -16.03 -9.13
C ARG A 70 -7.57 -16.57 -8.22
N ARG A 71 -8.33 -15.71 -7.55
CA ARG A 71 -9.45 -16.10 -6.66
C ARG A 71 -10.86 -15.95 -7.25
N LYS A 72 -10.99 -15.61 -8.53
CA LYS A 72 -12.28 -15.50 -9.25
C LYS A 72 -12.49 -16.57 -10.33
N GLY A 73 -11.98 -17.78 -10.12
CA GLY A 73 -12.03 -18.86 -11.11
C GLY A 73 -12.28 -20.26 -10.56
N SER A 74 -12.97 -20.40 -9.43
CA SER A 74 -13.44 -21.72 -8.99
C SER A 74 -14.82 -21.60 -8.35
N ASP A 75 -15.80 -21.24 -9.18
CA ASP A 75 -17.16 -21.79 -9.11
C ASP A 75 -17.86 -21.45 -10.44
N VAL A 76 -18.18 -22.49 -11.23
CA VAL A 76 -19.44 -22.69 -11.96
C VAL A 76 -19.26 -23.88 -12.93
N LYS A 77 -20.17 -24.84 -12.75
CA LYS A 77 -20.41 -26.13 -13.41
C LYS A 77 -20.38 -26.13 -14.95
N GLU A 78 -20.02 -27.29 -15.53
CA GLU A 78 -21.01 -28.21 -16.15
C GLU A 78 -20.52 -29.66 -16.08
#